data_AF-A0A965B5R1-F1
#
_entry.id   AF-A0A965B5R1-F1
#
_cell.length_a   1.000
_cell.length_b   1.000
_cell.length_c   1.000
_cell.angle_alpha   90.00
_cell.angle_beta   90.00
_cell.angle_gamma   90.00
#
_symmetry.space_group_name_H-M   'P 1'
#
loop_
_entity.id
_entity.type
_entity.pdbx_description
1 polymer ?
#
loop_
_entity_poly.entity_id
_entity_poly.type
_entity_poly.pdbx_seq_one_letter_code
_entity_poly.pdbx_strand_id
1 'polypeptide(L)'
;VYEEYPAHPEAGEGPWHLLPIGPVVCSSAGPASVQAYRSALGERIVVSGTIGDVVRYTQTLTLVRGLDRLDCRITLDDFTGQDRLVQLRWPCPVPGALPVSEVGHAVVGRGFGLMHAGSADRAVDTAEHPWTLDNPAHGFFGLSSCVRLRIGAQTRAVAVAEVVAPAALVANGTPVRGLMVALARAGVTATCSGAEHTRYGHLDVDSNLPDARISLGGPEDNAFTAAVLNAADPQFAVELKRQLAETGQARLFVPAATSLESVWVPDADLRGVRDLPVLIVAGDTAVEDLAADLGDAEVIVEQQTPAACGDFEARTVALVNRGVPGFAVATDGTLHSSLMRSCSGWPSGTWIDPPRRTAPDGSNFQLQHWSHTFDFAFVTGPGDWRDTAMPTRSAEFNHPLLWVRAGAGTGALPADGSLLTLSSAGTVALAAMKPSGNPTAIGSAVPVDPQTVTVRLVETTGAATRIGLSSPLLEISDLQAADLLEQPRVDEDPLRLHGY
;
A
#
# COMPACT_ATOMS: atom_id res chain seq x y z
N VAL A 1 -11.25 -18.78 -7.56
CA VAL A 1 -10.29 -19.42 -8.49
C VAL A 1 -10.59 -18.86 -9.85
N TYR A 2 -9.59 -18.22 -10.43
CA TYR A 2 -9.63 -17.57 -11.74
C TYR A 2 -8.99 -18.51 -12.74
N GLU A 3 -9.61 -18.68 -13.90
CA GLU A 3 -8.97 -19.31 -15.04
C GLU A 3 -8.11 -18.27 -15.75
N GLU A 4 -6.90 -18.66 -16.14
CA GLU A 4 -5.96 -17.80 -16.84
C GLU A 4 -5.65 -18.33 -18.24
N TYR A 5 -5.28 -17.43 -19.14
CA TYR A 5 -4.64 -17.82 -20.38
C TYR A 5 -3.27 -18.43 -20.06
N PRO A 6 -2.84 -19.46 -20.82
CA PRO A 6 -1.48 -19.99 -20.69
C PRO A 6 -0.44 -18.92 -21.06
N ALA A 7 -0.75 -18.05 -22.03
CA ALA A 7 0.11 -16.96 -22.47
C ALA A 7 -0.73 -15.73 -22.83
N HIS A 8 -0.14 -14.54 -22.65
CA HIS A 8 -0.79 -13.28 -23.01
C HIS A 8 -1.20 -13.30 -24.49
N PRO A 9 -2.46 -13.01 -24.83
CA PRO A 9 -2.97 -13.14 -26.21
C PRO A 9 -2.15 -12.38 -27.26
N GLU A 10 -1.65 -11.19 -26.90
CA GLU A 10 -0.81 -10.37 -27.79
C GLU A 10 0.71 -10.59 -27.61
N ALA A 11 1.22 -10.44 -26.38
CA ALA A 11 2.66 -10.52 -26.11
C ALA A 11 3.25 -11.94 -26.15
N GLY A 12 2.42 -12.98 -26.00
CA GLY A 12 2.86 -14.38 -26.00
C GLY A 12 3.58 -14.84 -24.73
N GLU A 13 3.64 -14.01 -23.69
CA GLU A 13 4.30 -14.32 -22.42
C GLU A 13 3.29 -14.64 -21.31
N GLY A 14 3.58 -15.61 -20.44
CA GLY A 14 2.67 -16.13 -19.42
C GLY A 14 2.81 -15.49 -18.03
N PRO A 15 3.92 -15.72 -17.30
CA PRO A 15 4.01 -15.46 -15.87
C PRO A 15 4.25 -13.99 -15.51
N TRP A 16 4.49 -13.09 -16.47
CA TRP A 16 4.79 -11.68 -16.21
C TRP A 16 3.54 -10.82 -15.93
N HIS A 17 2.39 -11.24 -16.43
CA HIS A 17 1.10 -10.57 -16.23
C HIS A 17 0.12 -11.55 -15.59
N LEU A 18 -0.85 -11.08 -14.80
CA LEU A 18 -2.03 -11.90 -14.49
C LEU A 18 -2.92 -11.92 -15.73
N LEU A 19 -3.40 -13.10 -16.11
CA LEU A 19 -4.05 -13.33 -17.40
C LEU A 19 -5.48 -13.89 -17.27
N PRO A 20 -6.35 -13.37 -16.38
CA PRO A 20 -7.72 -13.88 -16.25
C PRO A 20 -8.48 -13.90 -17.58
N ILE A 21 -9.29 -14.93 -17.80
CA ILE A 21 -10.08 -15.12 -19.04
C ILE A 21 -11.57 -14.76 -18.85
N GLY A 22 -11.93 -14.24 -17.68
CA GLY A 22 -13.31 -13.92 -17.32
C GLY A 22 -13.89 -14.80 -16.22
N PRO A 23 -14.19 -16.11 -16.43
CA PRO A 23 -14.87 -16.93 -15.43
C PRO A 23 -14.12 -17.04 -14.09
N VAL A 24 -14.86 -16.89 -12.99
CA VAL A 24 -14.36 -17.06 -11.61
C VAL A 24 -15.24 -18.03 -10.84
N VAL A 25 -14.64 -19.09 -10.30
CA VAL A 25 -15.34 -20.00 -9.37
C VAL A 25 -15.05 -19.55 -7.94
N CYS A 26 -16.08 -19.17 -7.20
CA CYS A 26 -15.98 -18.75 -5.81
C CYS A 26 -16.23 -19.92 -4.84
N SER A 27 -15.64 -19.87 -3.64
CA SER A 27 -15.91 -20.84 -2.58
C SER A 27 -17.38 -20.83 -2.10
N SER A 28 -18.10 -19.73 -2.33
CA SER A 28 -19.54 -19.60 -2.06
C SER A 28 -20.44 -20.42 -3.01
N ALA A 29 -19.89 -20.99 -4.09
CA ALA A 29 -20.65 -21.80 -5.03
C ALA A 29 -21.06 -23.18 -4.47
N GLY A 30 -20.45 -23.62 -3.36
CA GLY A 30 -20.73 -24.90 -2.71
C GLY A 30 -20.80 -24.76 -1.18
N PRO A 31 -21.36 -25.77 -0.49
CA PRO A 31 -21.38 -25.79 0.97
C PRO A 31 -19.97 -26.00 1.53
N ALA A 32 -19.72 -25.48 2.73
CA ALA A 32 -18.51 -25.72 3.50
C ALA A 32 -18.84 -26.43 4.83
N SER A 33 -17.92 -27.25 5.31
CA SER A 33 -17.93 -27.78 6.67
C SER A 33 -17.33 -26.74 7.60
N VAL A 34 -18.04 -26.41 8.69
CA VAL A 34 -17.62 -25.38 9.65
C VAL A 34 -17.58 -25.97 11.05
N GLN A 35 -16.47 -25.78 11.74
CA GLN A 35 -16.28 -26.17 13.12
C GLN A 35 -15.83 -24.96 13.94
N ALA A 36 -16.51 -24.71 15.06
CA ALA A 36 -16.18 -23.63 15.97
C ALA A 36 -15.59 -24.19 17.28
N TYR A 37 -14.53 -23.56 17.75
CA TYR A 37 -13.80 -23.91 18.95
C TYR A 37 -13.72 -22.68 19.87
N ARG A 38 -13.90 -22.89 21.16
CA ARG A 38 -13.75 -21.86 22.18
C ARG A 38 -12.98 -22.41 23.37
N SER A 39 -12.03 -21.63 23.87
CA SER A 39 -11.25 -21.95 25.07
C SER A 39 -10.94 -20.68 25.86
N ALA A 40 -10.20 -20.81 26.97
CA ALA A 40 -9.70 -19.66 27.72
C ALA A 40 -8.80 -18.74 26.86
N LEU A 41 -8.04 -19.33 25.92
CA LEU A 41 -7.08 -18.62 25.06
C LEU A 41 -7.76 -17.80 23.96
N GLY A 42 -9.00 -18.12 23.58
CA GLY A 42 -9.69 -17.44 22.49
C GLY A 42 -10.68 -18.33 21.74
N GLU A 43 -10.94 -17.94 20.49
CA GLU A 43 -11.95 -18.53 19.62
C GLU A 43 -11.33 -18.89 18.27
N ARG A 44 -11.80 -19.98 17.67
CA ARG A 44 -11.33 -20.43 16.36
C ARG A 44 -12.47 -20.98 15.53
N ILE A 45 -12.50 -20.62 14.25
CA ILE A 45 -13.36 -21.24 13.25
C ILE A 45 -12.45 -21.98 12.26
N VAL A 46 -12.78 -23.24 11.97
CA VAL A 46 -12.15 -24.04 10.92
C VAL A 46 -13.21 -24.31 9.85
N VAL A 47 -12.96 -23.85 8.64
CA VAL A 47 -13.82 -23.99 7.46
C VAL A 47 -13.11 -24.86 6.45
N SER A 48 -13.73 -25.95 6.01
CA SER A 48 -13.18 -26.81 4.95
C SER A 48 -14.18 -26.97 3.82
N GLY A 49 -13.69 -26.97 2.59
CA GLY A 49 -14.53 -27.09 1.40
C GLY A 49 -13.74 -27.30 0.12
N THR A 50 -14.43 -27.21 -1.01
CA THR A 50 -13.83 -27.30 -2.34
C THR A 50 -14.27 -26.11 -3.20
N ILE A 51 -13.45 -25.75 -4.19
CA ILE A 51 -13.76 -24.76 -5.21
C ILE A 51 -13.54 -25.41 -6.56
N GLY A 52 -14.65 -25.68 -7.27
CA GLY A 52 -14.62 -26.55 -8.45
C GLY A 52 -14.04 -27.93 -8.11
N ASP A 53 -13.31 -28.49 -9.07
CA ASP A 53 -12.57 -29.75 -8.97
C ASP A 53 -11.07 -29.53 -8.66
N VAL A 54 -10.59 -28.28 -8.66
CA VAL A 54 -9.16 -27.96 -8.58
C VAL A 54 -8.67 -27.70 -7.15
N VAL A 55 -9.49 -27.06 -6.31
CA VAL A 55 -9.04 -26.62 -4.99
C VAL A 55 -9.83 -27.31 -3.89
N ARG A 56 -9.13 -28.02 -3.01
CA ARG A 56 -9.61 -28.40 -1.67
C ARG A 56 -8.92 -27.51 -0.66
N TYR A 57 -9.68 -26.88 0.24
CA TYR A 57 -9.13 -25.93 1.18
C TYR A 57 -9.57 -26.20 2.62
N THR A 58 -8.70 -25.80 3.55
CA THR A 58 -9.02 -25.59 4.96
C THR A 58 -8.60 -24.19 5.37
N GLN A 59 -9.55 -23.34 5.75
CA GLN A 59 -9.34 -22.02 6.29
C GLN A 59 -9.52 -22.04 7.81
N THR A 60 -8.50 -21.59 8.55
CA THR A 60 -8.54 -21.45 10.00
C THR A 60 -8.49 -19.97 10.36
N LEU A 61 -9.48 -19.50 11.10
CA LEU A 61 -9.62 -18.14 11.60
C LEU A 61 -9.51 -18.18 13.12
N THR A 62 -8.55 -17.47 13.72
CA THR A 62 -8.29 -17.50 15.17
C THR A 62 -8.29 -16.11 15.76
N LEU A 63 -9.15 -15.87 16.74
CA LEU A 63 -9.12 -14.71 17.61
C LEU A 63 -8.49 -15.13 18.94
N VAL A 64 -7.28 -14.62 19.21
CA VAL A 64 -6.59 -14.85 20.48
C VAL A 64 -6.97 -13.74 21.45
N ARG A 65 -7.33 -14.10 22.67
CA ARG A 65 -7.68 -13.14 23.70
C ARG A 65 -6.49 -12.22 23.99
N GLY A 66 -6.72 -10.91 23.91
CA GLY A 66 -5.68 -9.89 24.14
C GLY A 66 -4.85 -9.54 22.91
N LEU A 67 -5.06 -10.19 21.76
CA LEU A 67 -4.50 -9.76 20.48
C LEU A 67 -5.58 -9.05 19.66
N ASP A 68 -5.27 -7.84 19.22
CA ASP A 68 -6.16 -6.98 18.44
C ASP A 68 -5.97 -7.23 16.92
N ARG A 69 -6.14 -8.49 16.51
CA ARG A 69 -6.11 -8.94 15.11
C ARG A 69 -6.77 -10.32 14.96
N LEU A 70 -7.20 -10.63 13.74
CA LEU A 70 -7.65 -11.96 13.36
C LEU A 70 -6.51 -12.70 12.66
N ASP A 71 -5.98 -13.75 13.28
CA ASP A 71 -4.95 -14.61 12.67
C ASP A 71 -5.61 -15.63 11.74
N CYS A 72 -5.14 -15.71 10.50
CA CYS A 72 -5.71 -16.54 9.46
C CYS A 72 -4.67 -17.49 8.86
N ARG A 73 -5.11 -18.71 8.56
CA ARG A 73 -4.35 -19.68 7.77
C ARG A 73 -5.24 -20.29 6.71
N ILE A 74 -4.78 -20.38 5.47
CA ILE A 74 -5.41 -21.16 4.41
C ILE A 74 -4.45 -22.25 3.99
N THR A 75 -4.88 -23.51 4.08
CA THR A 75 -4.19 -24.65 3.50
C THR A 75 -4.95 -25.09 2.25
N LEU A 76 -4.22 -25.28 1.15
CA LEU A 76 -4.73 -25.89 -0.07
C LEU A 76 -4.14 -27.29 -0.16
N ASP A 77 -4.97 -28.32 -0.21
CA ASP A 77 -4.53 -29.72 -0.17
C ASP A 77 -4.35 -30.27 -1.58
N ASP A 78 -3.18 -30.84 -1.86
CA ASP A 78 -2.87 -31.58 -3.10
C ASP A 78 -3.29 -30.83 -4.38
N PHE A 79 -2.97 -29.54 -4.48
CA PHE A 79 -3.32 -28.75 -5.65
C PHE A 79 -2.72 -29.36 -6.92
N THR A 80 -3.49 -29.47 -8.01
CA THR A 80 -3.02 -29.98 -9.32
C THR A 80 -3.57 -29.15 -10.49
N GLY A 81 -3.87 -27.87 -10.26
CA GLY A 81 -4.44 -26.98 -11.26
C GLY A 81 -3.40 -26.42 -12.22
N GLN A 82 -3.82 -26.16 -13.46
CA GLN A 82 -2.99 -25.54 -14.49
C GLN A 82 -3.65 -24.27 -15.01
N ASP A 83 -2.89 -23.19 -15.20
CA ASP A 83 -3.39 -21.89 -15.67
C ASP A 83 -4.52 -21.40 -14.75
N ARG A 84 -4.21 -21.34 -13.45
CA ARG A 84 -5.13 -20.95 -12.38
C ARG A 84 -4.49 -19.91 -11.47
N LEU A 85 -5.26 -18.88 -11.17
CA LEU A 85 -4.95 -17.93 -10.11
C LEU A 85 -5.91 -18.15 -8.93
N VAL A 86 -5.36 -18.42 -7.74
CA VAL A 86 -6.11 -18.56 -6.50
C VAL A 86 -5.98 -17.25 -5.72
N GLN A 87 -7.08 -16.53 -5.55
CA GLN A 87 -7.11 -15.33 -4.72
C GLN A 87 -7.98 -15.50 -3.50
N LEU A 88 -7.53 -14.96 -2.37
CA LEU A 88 -8.36 -14.63 -1.22
C LEU A 88 -9.16 -13.37 -1.54
N ARG A 89 -10.45 -13.38 -1.19
CA ARG A 89 -11.35 -12.23 -1.31
C ARG A 89 -11.99 -11.94 0.04
N TRP A 90 -11.91 -10.70 0.50
CA TRP A 90 -12.49 -10.29 1.77
C TRP A 90 -13.21 -8.95 1.64
N PRO A 91 -14.55 -8.92 1.65
CA PRO A 91 -15.33 -7.68 1.53
C PRO A 91 -15.14 -6.77 2.75
N CYS A 92 -14.69 -5.53 2.53
CA CYS A 92 -14.45 -4.52 3.57
C CYS A 92 -15.00 -3.14 3.15
N PRO A 93 -16.33 -2.94 3.05
CA PRO A 93 -16.90 -1.69 2.51
C PRO A 93 -16.79 -0.53 3.52
N VAL A 94 -15.61 0.08 3.63
CA VAL A 94 -15.37 1.28 4.45
C VAL A 94 -15.65 2.53 3.59
N PRO A 95 -16.70 3.33 3.88
CA PRO A 95 -17.07 4.48 3.05
C PRO A 95 -15.92 5.49 2.90
N GLY A 96 -15.61 5.86 1.66
CA GLY A 96 -14.61 6.88 1.33
C GLY A 96 -13.15 6.51 1.61
N ALA A 97 -12.86 5.27 2.05
CA ALA A 97 -11.50 4.79 2.22
C ALA A 97 -10.86 4.42 0.87
N LEU A 98 -9.55 4.63 0.77
CA LEU A 98 -8.77 4.38 -0.43
C LEU A 98 -7.71 3.30 -0.18
N PRO A 99 -7.25 2.60 -1.24
CA PRO A 99 -6.24 1.57 -1.11
C PRO A 99 -4.89 2.15 -0.62
N VAL A 100 -4.28 1.47 0.35
CA VAL A 100 -2.92 1.75 0.82
C VAL A 100 -2.12 0.46 0.89
N SER A 101 -0.80 0.53 0.68
CA SER A 101 0.09 -0.61 0.90
C SER A 101 1.44 -0.22 1.45
N GLU A 102 2.00 -1.15 2.21
CA GLU A 102 3.39 -1.09 2.64
C GLU A 102 4.31 -1.37 1.44
N VAL A 103 5.15 -0.42 1.11
CA VAL A 103 6.31 -0.60 0.21
C VAL A 103 7.58 -0.47 1.05
N GLY A 104 8.78 -0.72 0.52
CA GLY A 104 10.04 -0.82 1.28
C GLY A 104 10.20 0.16 2.46
N HIS A 105 9.70 -0.24 3.63
CA HIS A 105 9.44 0.57 4.84
C HIS A 105 8.51 1.80 4.72
N ALA A 106 8.19 2.21 3.49
CA ALA A 106 7.06 2.96 2.91
C ALA A 106 5.61 2.61 3.33
N VAL A 107 4.70 3.59 3.42
CA VAL A 107 3.27 3.35 3.14
C VAL A 107 2.82 4.32 2.06
N VAL A 108 2.22 3.79 0.99
CA VAL A 108 1.78 4.56 -0.16
C VAL A 108 0.33 4.26 -0.52
N GLY A 109 -0.37 5.28 -1.02
CA GLY A 109 -1.68 5.17 -1.60
C GLY A 109 -1.62 4.54 -2.98
N ARG A 110 -2.62 3.72 -3.32
CA ARG A 110 -2.76 3.05 -4.61
C ARG A 110 -4.15 3.32 -5.17
N GLY A 111 -4.27 3.26 -6.49
CA GLY A 111 -5.56 3.20 -7.14
C GLY A 111 -6.30 1.90 -6.83
N PHE A 112 -7.61 1.85 -7.11
CA PHE A 112 -8.36 0.61 -7.05
C PHE A 112 -7.91 -0.36 -8.15
N GLY A 113 -7.99 -1.66 -7.86
CA GLY A 113 -7.75 -2.71 -8.84
C GLY A 113 -8.93 -2.87 -9.79
N LEU A 114 -8.64 -3.22 -11.05
CA LEU A 114 -9.62 -3.51 -12.10
C LEU A 114 -9.69 -5.02 -12.34
N MET A 115 -10.12 -5.76 -11.32
CA MET A 115 -10.12 -7.23 -11.35
C MET A 115 -11.42 -7.83 -11.90
N HIS A 116 -12.55 -7.12 -11.86
CA HIS A 116 -13.88 -7.65 -12.23
C HIS A 116 -14.65 -6.68 -13.12
N ALA A 117 -15.44 -7.24 -14.05
CA ALA A 117 -16.29 -6.49 -14.98
C ALA A 117 -17.74 -6.39 -14.46
N GLY A 118 -17.92 -5.79 -13.28
CA GLY A 118 -19.26 -5.52 -12.72
C GLY A 118 -19.99 -6.71 -12.09
N SER A 119 -19.40 -7.92 -12.06
CA SER A 119 -19.92 -9.06 -11.30
C SER A 119 -18.82 -9.81 -10.55
N ALA A 120 -19.16 -10.37 -9.39
CA ALA A 120 -18.19 -11.07 -8.53
C ALA A 120 -17.69 -12.40 -9.11
N ASP A 121 -18.41 -13.00 -10.06
CA ASP A 121 -18.10 -14.26 -10.71
C ASP A 121 -17.44 -14.09 -12.09
N ARG A 122 -17.20 -12.85 -12.52
CA ARG A 122 -16.49 -12.52 -13.76
C ARG A 122 -15.36 -11.54 -13.53
N ALA A 123 -14.15 -12.03 -13.67
CA ALA A 123 -12.96 -11.23 -13.83
C ALA A 123 -13.00 -10.44 -15.15
N VAL A 124 -12.15 -9.43 -15.23
CA VAL A 124 -11.81 -8.79 -16.50
C VAL A 124 -11.09 -9.82 -17.39
N ASP A 125 -11.45 -9.88 -18.67
CA ASP A 125 -10.77 -10.74 -19.65
C ASP A 125 -9.53 -10.02 -20.20
N THR A 126 -8.34 -10.59 -20.02
CA THR A 126 -7.08 -10.01 -20.50
C THR A 126 -6.97 -9.92 -22.02
N ALA A 127 -7.74 -10.73 -22.77
CA ALA A 127 -7.79 -10.59 -24.23
C ALA A 127 -8.55 -9.35 -24.68
N GLU A 128 -9.46 -8.83 -23.85
CA GLU A 128 -10.23 -7.61 -24.11
C GLU A 128 -9.56 -6.39 -23.46
N HIS A 129 -9.05 -6.56 -22.24
CA HIS A 129 -8.44 -5.51 -21.42
C HIS A 129 -7.06 -5.98 -20.91
N PRO A 130 -5.96 -5.61 -21.58
CA PRO A 130 -4.63 -6.18 -21.30
C PRO A 130 -4.07 -5.81 -19.91
N TRP A 131 -4.64 -4.83 -19.23
CA TRP A 131 -4.12 -4.28 -17.98
C TRP A 131 -4.94 -4.71 -16.77
N THR A 132 -4.35 -5.57 -15.93
CA THR A 132 -4.90 -5.89 -14.60
C THR A 132 -4.12 -5.13 -13.53
N LEU A 133 -4.81 -4.28 -12.76
CA LEU A 133 -4.20 -3.41 -11.75
C LEU A 133 -3.92 -4.14 -10.40
N ASP A 134 -3.09 -5.19 -10.44
CA ASP A 134 -2.56 -5.85 -9.23
C ASP A 134 -1.24 -5.18 -8.79
N ASN A 135 -1.03 -5.06 -7.47
CA ASN A 135 0.08 -4.34 -6.86
C ASN A 135 0.81 -5.22 -5.84
N PRO A 136 2.12 -5.01 -5.61
CA PRO A 136 2.83 -5.68 -4.53
C PRO A 136 2.72 -4.90 -3.21
N ALA A 137 2.57 -5.64 -2.12
CA ALA A 137 2.65 -5.17 -0.73
C ALA A 137 3.71 -5.95 0.04
N HIS A 138 4.69 -5.26 0.61
CA HIS A 138 5.80 -5.88 1.34
C HIS A 138 5.32 -6.64 2.58
N GLY A 139 4.51 -6.00 3.44
CA GLY A 139 4.01 -6.61 4.67
C GLY A 139 2.50 -6.47 4.88
N PHE A 140 1.88 -5.36 4.45
CA PHE A 140 0.42 -5.23 4.50
C PHE A 140 -0.16 -4.38 3.34
N PHE A 141 -1.45 -4.57 3.07
CA PHE A 141 -2.26 -3.67 2.27
C PHE A 141 -3.67 -3.56 2.87
N GLY A 142 -4.43 -2.53 2.49
CA GLY A 142 -5.78 -2.37 3.01
C GLY A 142 -6.50 -1.13 2.48
N LEU A 143 -7.61 -0.82 3.14
CA LEU A 143 -8.37 0.41 2.98
C LEU A 143 -8.06 1.35 4.15
N SER A 144 -7.70 2.59 3.83
CA SER A 144 -7.37 3.64 4.81
C SER A 144 -7.47 5.02 4.14
N SER A 145 -6.77 6.03 4.67
CA SER A 145 -6.57 7.33 4.03
C SER A 145 -5.09 7.73 4.10
N CYS A 146 -4.53 8.29 3.03
CA CYS A 146 -3.19 8.89 3.09
C CYS A 146 -3.27 10.33 3.58
N VAL A 147 -4.05 11.17 2.88
CA VAL A 147 -4.41 12.55 3.25
C VAL A 147 -5.93 12.68 3.31
N ARG A 148 -6.44 13.57 4.18
CA ARG A 148 -7.86 13.92 4.27
C ARG A 148 -8.08 15.40 3.97
N LEU A 149 -8.92 15.70 2.98
CA LEU A 149 -9.44 17.04 2.73
C LEU A 149 -10.72 17.23 3.53
N ARG A 150 -10.74 18.18 4.46
CA ARG A 150 -11.92 18.54 5.24
C ARG A 150 -12.59 19.77 4.65
N ILE A 151 -13.74 19.56 4.03
CA ILE A 151 -14.49 20.61 3.34
C ILE A 151 -15.80 20.83 4.09
N GLY A 152 -15.78 21.77 5.03
CA GLY A 152 -16.86 21.96 5.99
C GLY A 152 -17.10 20.71 6.85
N ALA A 153 -18.30 20.14 6.74
CA ALA A 153 -18.68 18.91 7.45
C ALA A 153 -18.33 17.61 6.69
N GLN A 154 -17.87 17.71 5.44
CA GLN A 154 -17.54 16.57 4.60
C GLN A 154 -16.04 16.31 4.60
N THR A 155 -15.65 15.07 4.39
CA THR A 155 -14.24 14.67 4.29
C THR A 155 -14.03 13.83 3.05
N ARG A 156 -12.91 14.04 2.37
CA ARG A 156 -12.48 13.20 1.26
C ARG A 156 -11.04 12.74 1.46
N ALA A 157 -10.80 11.44 1.41
CA ALA A 157 -9.43 10.92 1.36
C ALA A 157 -8.77 11.20 0.00
N VAL A 158 -7.45 11.24 -0.04
CA VAL A 158 -6.64 11.28 -1.28
C VAL A 158 -5.52 10.26 -1.13
N ALA A 159 -5.31 9.40 -2.14
CA ALA A 159 -4.29 8.34 -2.14
C ALA A 159 -3.29 8.49 -3.30
N VAL A 160 -3.79 8.87 -4.48
CA VAL A 160 -3.00 9.11 -5.70
C VAL A 160 -3.41 10.45 -6.29
N ALA A 161 -2.45 11.36 -6.50
CA ALA A 161 -2.73 12.72 -6.92
C ALA A 161 -1.90 13.16 -8.12
N GLU A 162 -2.50 13.96 -9.00
CA GLU A 162 -1.75 14.78 -9.96
C GLU A 162 -1.60 16.20 -9.41
N VAL A 163 -0.37 16.70 -9.27
CA VAL A 163 -0.09 18.11 -8.98
C VAL A 163 0.11 18.84 -10.30
N VAL A 164 -0.79 19.76 -10.62
CA VAL A 164 -0.78 20.53 -11.87
C VAL A 164 -0.17 21.90 -11.62
N ALA A 165 1.07 22.07 -12.07
CA ALA A 165 1.85 23.28 -11.82
C ALA A 165 1.94 24.18 -13.08
N PRO A 166 1.84 25.51 -12.92
CA PRO A 166 2.09 26.46 -14.00
C PRO A 166 3.59 26.53 -14.32
N ALA A 167 3.94 26.95 -15.53
CA ALA A 167 5.33 26.95 -16.01
C ALA A 167 6.29 27.73 -15.09
N ALA A 168 5.82 28.84 -14.50
CA ALA A 168 6.61 29.64 -13.57
C ALA A 168 7.01 28.87 -12.30
N LEU A 169 6.08 28.09 -11.72
CA LEU A 169 6.37 27.27 -10.53
C LEU A 169 7.22 26.05 -10.87
N VAL A 170 7.07 25.48 -12.07
CA VAL A 170 7.95 24.41 -12.54
C VAL A 170 9.39 24.93 -12.70
N ALA A 171 9.57 26.14 -13.20
CA ALA A 171 10.88 26.77 -13.32
C ALA A 171 11.50 27.09 -11.95
N ASN A 172 10.71 27.59 -11.00
CA ASN A 172 11.11 27.82 -9.60
C ASN A 172 10.77 26.60 -8.73
N GLY A 173 11.24 25.40 -9.09
CA GLY A 173 10.73 24.11 -8.57
C GLY A 173 10.82 23.85 -7.06
N THR A 174 11.29 24.78 -6.23
CA THR A 174 11.42 24.60 -4.77
C THR A 174 10.07 24.41 -4.05
N PRO A 175 9.04 25.25 -4.26
CA PRO A 175 7.74 25.07 -3.59
C PRO A 175 7.04 23.79 -4.03
N VAL A 176 7.09 23.49 -5.33
CA VAL A 176 6.52 22.25 -5.90
C VAL A 176 7.22 21.03 -5.30
N ARG A 177 8.55 21.03 -5.21
CA ARG A 177 9.30 19.96 -4.55
C ARG A 177 8.90 19.81 -3.08
N GLY A 178 8.74 20.92 -2.36
CA GLY A 178 8.29 20.91 -0.97
C GLY A 178 6.93 20.23 -0.80
N LEU A 179 5.96 20.59 -1.64
CA LEU A 179 4.64 19.96 -1.66
C LEU A 179 4.71 18.46 -2.01
N MET A 180 5.49 18.09 -3.03
CA MET A 180 5.64 16.68 -3.42
C MET A 180 6.26 15.84 -2.30
N VAL A 181 7.24 16.36 -1.56
CA VAL A 181 7.82 15.69 -0.39
C VAL A 181 6.79 15.55 0.74
N ALA A 182 6.00 16.61 1.01
CA ALA A 182 4.96 16.56 2.02
C ALA A 182 3.87 15.52 1.69
N LEU A 183 3.44 15.46 0.42
CA LEU A 183 2.51 14.44 -0.08
C LEU A 183 3.08 13.03 0.06
N ALA A 184 4.34 12.82 -0.34
CA ALA A 184 5.00 11.52 -0.22
C ALA A 184 5.11 11.05 1.25
N ARG A 185 5.44 11.96 2.18
CA ARG A 185 5.43 11.68 3.63
C ARG A 185 4.03 11.38 4.16
N ALA A 186 3.03 12.05 3.63
CA ALA A 186 1.64 11.74 3.90
C ALA A 186 1.19 10.41 3.25
N GLY A 187 2.05 9.75 2.46
CA GLY A 187 1.76 8.48 1.78
C GLY A 187 0.99 8.65 0.48
N VAL A 188 0.82 9.87 -0.04
CA VAL A 188 0.17 10.09 -1.33
C VAL A 188 1.15 9.76 -2.47
N THR A 189 0.75 8.89 -3.38
CA THR A 189 1.48 8.66 -4.63
C THR A 189 1.19 9.80 -5.58
N ALA A 190 2.06 10.80 -5.61
CA ALA A 190 1.86 12.02 -6.40
C ALA A 190 2.74 12.07 -7.64
N THR A 191 2.17 12.58 -8.74
CA THR A 191 2.89 12.93 -9.98
C THR A 191 2.70 14.42 -10.25
N CYS A 192 3.78 15.13 -10.58
CA CYS A 192 3.71 16.54 -10.97
C CYS A 192 3.71 16.67 -12.49
N SER A 193 2.78 17.45 -13.05
CA SER A 193 2.70 17.77 -14.47
C SER A 193 2.57 19.28 -14.70
N GLY A 194 3.05 19.77 -15.86
CA GLY A 194 2.87 21.18 -16.23
C GLY A 194 1.46 21.43 -16.78
N ALA A 195 0.86 22.59 -16.51
CA ALA A 195 -0.52 22.94 -16.88
C ALA A 195 -0.91 22.69 -18.36
N GLU A 196 0.02 22.89 -19.29
CA GLU A 196 -0.21 22.74 -20.74
C GLU A 196 -0.08 21.29 -21.28
N HIS A 197 0.31 20.34 -20.43
CA HIS A 197 0.54 18.95 -20.86
C HIS A 197 -0.72 18.09 -20.77
N THR A 198 -0.66 16.92 -21.38
CA THR A 198 -1.67 15.87 -21.20
C THR A 198 -1.78 15.51 -19.72
N ARG A 199 -3.02 15.33 -19.23
CA ARG A 199 -3.28 14.96 -17.85
C ARG A 199 -2.85 13.53 -17.55
N TYR A 200 -2.45 13.29 -16.30
CA TYR A 200 -2.26 11.96 -15.75
C TYR A 200 -3.62 11.26 -15.55
N GLY A 201 -3.71 9.97 -15.90
CA GLY A 201 -4.90 9.14 -15.69
C GLY A 201 -5.41 8.39 -16.92
N HIS A 202 -4.54 7.88 -17.79
CA HIS A 202 -4.93 7.06 -18.94
C HIS A 202 -4.33 5.66 -18.80
N LEU A 203 -5.19 4.65 -18.63
CA LEU A 203 -4.75 3.30 -18.28
C LEU A 203 -3.85 2.64 -19.35
N ASP A 204 -4.06 2.97 -20.63
CA ASP A 204 -3.21 2.46 -21.72
C ASP A 204 -1.75 2.94 -21.64
N VAL A 205 -1.47 3.94 -20.80
CA VAL A 205 -0.14 4.55 -20.66
C VAL A 205 0.46 4.28 -19.29
N ASP A 206 -0.35 4.27 -18.24
CA ASP A 206 0.12 4.14 -16.86
C ASP A 206 -0.84 3.25 -16.06
N SER A 207 -0.28 2.20 -15.44
CA SER A 207 -0.98 1.24 -14.59
C SER A 207 -1.23 1.75 -13.16
N ASN A 208 -1.07 3.05 -12.93
CA ASN A 208 -1.54 3.73 -11.74
C ASN A 208 -2.41 4.90 -12.17
N LEU A 209 -3.60 5.06 -11.59
CA LEU A 209 -4.53 6.14 -11.93
C LEU A 209 -4.69 7.10 -10.73
N PRO A 210 -4.79 8.41 -10.94
CA PRO A 210 -5.03 9.37 -9.86
C PRO A 210 -6.49 9.34 -9.41
N ASP A 211 -6.73 9.61 -8.14
CA ASP A 211 -8.07 9.83 -7.58
C ASP A 211 -8.39 11.32 -7.37
N ALA A 212 -7.38 12.20 -7.43
CA ALA A 212 -7.57 13.64 -7.26
C ALA A 212 -6.53 14.45 -8.05
N ARG A 213 -6.81 15.75 -8.22
CA ARG A 213 -5.84 16.73 -8.75
C ARG A 213 -5.66 17.89 -7.78
N ILE A 214 -4.45 18.40 -7.70
CA ILE A 214 -4.11 19.63 -6.97
C ILE A 214 -3.60 20.64 -8.00
N SER A 215 -4.39 21.68 -8.29
CA SER A 215 -4.02 22.71 -9.26
C SER A 215 -3.40 23.90 -8.55
N LEU A 216 -2.17 24.26 -8.91
CA LEU A 216 -1.42 25.36 -8.30
C LEU A 216 -1.60 26.64 -9.11
N GLY A 217 -1.93 27.75 -8.46
CA GLY A 217 -2.15 29.05 -9.09
C GLY A 217 -3.59 29.31 -9.53
N GLY A 218 -3.92 30.59 -9.71
CA GLY A 218 -5.23 31.05 -10.16
C GLY A 218 -5.47 30.80 -11.66
N PRO A 219 -6.66 31.12 -12.18
CA PRO A 219 -6.99 30.95 -13.59
C PRO A 219 -6.12 31.77 -14.55
N GLU A 220 -5.51 32.86 -14.07
CA GLU A 220 -4.59 33.68 -14.88
C GLU A 220 -3.19 33.06 -14.99
N ASP A 221 -2.79 32.24 -14.01
CA ASP A 221 -1.45 31.65 -13.93
C ASP A 221 -1.42 30.22 -14.48
N ASN A 222 -2.54 29.50 -14.36
CA ASN A 222 -2.65 28.07 -14.67
C ASN A 222 -3.87 27.81 -15.56
N ALA A 223 -3.61 27.45 -16.82
CA ALA A 223 -4.65 27.16 -17.81
C ALA A 223 -5.58 25.99 -17.40
N PHE A 224 -5.07 25.01 -16.64
CA PHE A 224 -5.91 23.95 -16.10
C PHE A 224 -6.87 24.48 -15.02
N THR A 225 -6.41 25.36 -14.12
CA THR A 225 -7.29 26.04 -13.15
C THR A 225 -8.42 26.79 -13.88
N ALA A 226 -8.09 27.54 -14.94
CA ALA A 226 -9.09 28.24 -15.75
C ALA A 226 -10.10 27.27 -16.39
N ALA A 227 -9.63 26.17 -16.98
CA ALA A 227 -10.49 25.15 -17.59
C ALA A 227 -11.44 24.51 -16.57
N VAL A 228 -10.95 24.19 -15.36
CA VAL A 228 -11.77 23.63 -14.27
C VAL A 228 -12.88 24.59 -13.88
N LEU A 229 -12.56 25.87 -13.65
CA LEU A 229 -13.55 26.88 -13.25
C LEU A 229 -14.58 27.16 -14.36
N ASN A 230 -14.17 27.15 -15.62
CA ASN A 230 -15.07 27.35 -16.76
C ASN A 230 -16.04 26.17 -16.97
N ALA A 231 -15.60 24.95 -16.64
CA ALA A 231 -16.41 23.74 -16.74
C ALA A 231 -17.24 23.44 -15.49
N ALA A 232 -16.99 24.15 -14.38
CA ALA A 232 -17.72 24.02 -13.12
C ALA A 232 -18.86 25.04 -13.02
N ASP A 233 -19.66 24.94 -11.96
CA ASP A 233 -20.68 25.96 -11.65
C ASP A 233 -19.99 27.31 -11.38
N PRO A 234 -20.50 28.44 -11.94
CA PRO A 234 -19.94 29.77 -11.74
C PRO A 234 -19.71 30.17 -10.26
N GLN A 235 -20.44 29.58 -9.32
CA GLN A 235 -20.25 29.81 -7.88
C GLN A 235 -18.82 29.50 -7.41
N PHE A 236 -18.13 28.54 -8.02
CA PHE A 236 -16.74 28.20 -7.67
C PHE A 236 -15.77 29.32 -8.06
N ALA A 237 -15.96 29.95 -9.22
CA ALA A 237 -15.16 31.09 -9.63
C ALA A 237 -15.43 32.33 -8.76
N VAL A 238 -16.67 32.52 -8.31
CA VAL A 238 -17.03 33.58 -7.34
C VAL A 238 -16.36 33.33 -5.99
N GLU A 239 -16.40 32.10 -5.49
CA GLU A 239 -15.78 31.72 -4.22
C GLU A 239 -14.26 31.87 -4.25
N LEU A 240 -13.59 31.47 -5.33
CA LEU A 240 -12.15 31.67 -5.49
C LEU A 240 -11.79 33.15 -5.39
N LYS A 241 -12.51 34.01 -6.13
CA LYS A 241 -12.29 35.46 -6.10
C LYS A 241 -12.55 36.06 -4.72
N ARG A 242 -13.56 35.57 -4.01
CA ARG A 242 -13.89 35.99 -2.65
C ARG A 242 -12.73 35.68 -1.70
N GLN A 243 -12.23 34.43 -1.68
CA GLN A 243 -11.11 34.04 -0.82
C GLN A 243 -9.84 34.84 -1.11
N LEU A 244 -9.50 35.02 -2.39
CA LEU A 244 -8.34 35.81 -2.80
C LEU A 244 -8.47 37.28 -2.41
N ALA A 245 -9.66 37.88 -2.52
CA ALA A 245 -9.88 39.28 -2.14
C ALA A 245 -9.83 39.49 -0.62
N GLU A 246 -10.28 38.52 0.17
CA GLU A 246 -10.32 38.63 1.63
C GLU A 246 -8.98 38.29 2.30
N THR A 247 -8.25 37.30 1.77
CA THR A 247 -7.09 36.72 2.45
C THR A 247 -5.79 36.77 1.64
N GLY A 248 -5.85 37.11 0.36
CA GLY A 248 -4.71 37.05 -0.56
C GLY A 248 -4.35 35.62 -1.01
N GLN A 249 -5.07 34.61 -0.50
CA GLN A 249 -4.88 33.20 -0.84
C GLN A 249 -6.23 32.52 -1.04
N ALA A 250 -6.20 31.32 -1.61
CA ALA A 250 -7.37 30.48 -1.71
C ALA A 250 -7.03 28.99 -1.70
N ARG A 251 -7.90 28.23 -1.04
CA ARG A 251 -8.01 26.77 -1.14
C ARG A 251 -9.45 26.46 -1.49
N LEU A 252 -9.66 25.97 -2.71
CA LEU A 252 -10.99 25.71 -3.24
C LEU A 252 -11.09 24.28 -3.75
N PHE A 253 -12.01 23.51 -3.21
CA PHE A 253 -12.33 22.18 -3.67
C PHE A 253 -13.49 22.22 -4.68
N VAL A 254 -13.24 21.68 -5.87
CA VAL A 254 -14.24 21.50 -6.92
C VAL A 254 -14.49 19.99 -7.11
N PRO A 255 -15.68 19.44 -6.79
CA PRO A 255 -15.96 18.00 -6.89
C PRO A 255 -15.83 17.48 -8.32
N ALA A 256 -15.65 16.19 -8.56
CA ALA A 256 -15.77 15.64 -9.92
C ALA A 256 -17.20 15.77 -10.48
N ALA A 257 -17.37 15.59 -11.79
CA ALA A 257 -18.69 15.53 -12.41
C ALA A 257 -19.45 14.22 -12.08
N THR A 258 -18.71 13.13 -11.87
CA THR A 258 -19.23 11.80 -11.52
C THR A 258 -18.40 11.22 -10.38
N SER A 259 -18.95 10.29 -9.61
CA SER A 259 -18.23 9.57 -8.56
C SER A 259 -17.07 8.74 -9.12
N LEU A 260 -16.01 8.58 -8.32
CA LEU A 260 -14.79 7.88 -8.71
C LEU A 260 -15.07 6.43 -9.14
N GLU A 261 -15.94 5.75 -8.41
CA GLU A 261 -16.32 4.35 -8.61
C GLU A 261 -16.98 4.12 -9.97
N SER A 262 -17.62 5.16 -10.55
CA SER A 262 -18.29 5.06 -11.86
C SER A 262 -17.35 5.25 -13.04
N VAL A 263 -16.23 5.94 -12.83
CA VAL A 263 -15.19 6.16 -13.86
C VAL A 263 -14.04 5.16 -13.73
N TRP A 264 -13.94 4.45 -12.61
CA TRP A 264 -12.94 3.41 -12.37
C TRP A 264 -13.35 2.08 -13.00
N VAL A 265 -13.31 2.03 -14.32
CA VAL A 265 -13.69 0.89 -15.16
C VAL A 265 -12.47 0.35 -15.95
N PRO A 266 -12.55 -0.87 -16.53
CA PRO A 266 -11.53 -1.31 -17.49
C PRO A 266 -11.29 -0.25 -18.59
N ASP A 267 -10.03 -0.05 -18.96
CA ASP A 267 -9.56 0.97 -19.92
C ASP A 267 -9.91 2.42 -19.54
N ALA A 268 -9.99 2.72 -18.24
CA ALA A 268 -10.33 4.05 -17.77
C ALA A 268 -9.42 5.16 -18.35
N ASP A 269 -10.08 6.23 -18.83
CA ASP A 269 -9.49 7.51 -19.19
C ASP A 269 -10.07 8.59 -18.28
N LEU A 270 -9.24 9.09 -17.36
CA LEU A 270 -9.57 10.09 -16.34
C LEU A 270 -8.99 11.47 -16.67
N ARG A 271 -8.52 11.69 -17.91
CA ARG A 271 -7.83 12.92 -18.30
C ARG A 271 -8.73 14.13 -18.43
N GLY A 272 -10.05 13.94 -18.48
CA GLY A 272 -11.02 15.01 -18.59
C GLY A 272 -10.94 15.98 -17.40
N VAL A 273 -11.23 17.25 -17.70
CA VAL A 273 -11.06 18.37 -16.75
C VAL A 273 -11.87 18.19 -15.47
N ARG A 274 -13.00 17.48 -15.54
CA ARG A 274 -13.95 17.26 -14.44
C ARG A 274 -14.09 15.78 -14.07
N ASP A 275 -13.22 14.90 -14.59
CA ASP A 275 -13.28 13.45 -14.32
C ASP A 275 -12.84 13.13 -12.89
N LEU A 276 -11.96 13.96 -12.33
CA LEU A 276 -11.46 13.87 -10.96
C LEU A 276 -11.75 15.16 -10.18
N PRO A 277 -11.91 15.07 -8.86
CA PRO A 277 -12.02 16.26 -8.02
C PRO A 277 -10.71 17.04 -8.01
N VAL A 278 -10.82 18.37 -7.89
CA VAL A 278 -9.68 19.29 -7.97
C VAL A 278 -9.62 20.17 -6.72
N LEU A 279 -8.49 20.16 -6.03
CA LEU A 279 -8.13 21.17 -5.04
C LEU A 279 -7.32 22.28 -5.73
N ILE A 280 -7.89 23.47 -5.85
CA ILE A 280 -7.21 24.66 -6.37
C ILE A 280 -6.53 25.37 -5.20
N VAL A 281 -5.25 25.68 -5.35
CA VAL A 281 -4.42 26.38 -4.36
C VAL A 281 -3.80 27.60 -5.03
N ALA A 282 -4.20 28.80 -4.61
CA ALA A 282 -3.78 30.04 -5.25
C ALA A 282 -3.33 31.10 -4.21
N GLY A 283 -2.39 31.97 -4.61
CA GLY A 283 -1.76 32.98 -3.76
C GLY A 283 -0.25 32.74 -3.59
N ASP A 284 0.48 33.79 -3.19
CA ASP A 284 1.96 33.83 -3.28
C ASP A 284 2.68 32.76 -2.44
N THR A 285 2.16 32.42 -1.24
CA THR A 285 2.76 31.40 -0.35
C THR A 285 1.86 30.18 -0.16
N ALA A 286 0.77 30.08 -0.94
CA ALA A 286 -0.27 29.08 -0.71
C ALA A 286 0.23 27.63 -0.91
N VAL A 287 1.25 27.43 -1.75
CA VAL A 287 1.85 26.10 -2.01
C VAL A 287 2.68 25.63 -0.81
N GLU A 288 3.51 26.51 -0.26
CA GLU A 288 4.29 26.27 0.95
C GLU A 288 3.38 26.06 2.16
N ASP A 289 2.33 26.88 2.28
CA ASP A 289 1.34 26.77 3.35
C ASP A 289 0.58 25.44 3.27
N LEU A 290 0.23 24.97 2.06
CA LEU A 290 -0.32 23.62 1.88
C LEU A 290 0.68 22.52 2.27
N ALA A 291 1.95 22.65 1.86
CA ALA A 291 2.98 21.68 2.20
C ALA A 291 3.21 21.59 3.72
N ALA A 292 3.11 22.71 4.43
CA ALA A 292 3.19 22.75 5.89
C ALA A 292 1.95 22.13 6.57
N ASP A 293 0.75 22.38 6.03
CA ASP A 293 -0.51 21.86 6.57
C ASP A 293 -0.59 20.33 6.51
N LEU A 294 0.04 19.71 5.52
CA LEU A 294 0.11 18.25 5.37
C LEU A 294 0.87 17.51 6.50
N GLY A 295 1.40 18.22 7.49
CA GLY A 295 2.17 17.64 8.60
C GLY A 295 1.40 16.63 9.46
N ASP A 296 0.08 16.77 9.57
CA ASP A 296 -0.82 15.82 10.24
C ASP A 296 -1.69 15.02 9.24
N ALA A 297 -1.35 15.11 7.96
CA ALA A 297 -2.08 14.51 6.83
C ALA A 297 -3.55 14.98 6.70
N GLU A 298 -3.90 16.14 7.24
CA GLU A 298 -5.20 16.78 7.09
C GLU A 298 -5.05 18.14 6.41
N VAL A 299 -5.99 18.49 5.53
CA VAL A 299 -6.03 19.81 4.88
C VAL A 299 -7.43 20.39 5.05
N ILE A 300 -7.52 21.55 5.67
CA ILE A 300 -8.79 22.25 5.87
C ILE A 300 -9.08 23.12 4.65
N VAL A 301 -10.29 22.98 4.11
CA VAL A 301 -10.81 23.75 2.98
C VAL A 301 -12.11 24.43 3.41
N GLU A 302 -12.02 25.73 3.69
CA GLU A 302 -13.17 26.56 4.04
C GLU A 302 -13.77 27.18 2.77
N GLN A 303 -14.95 26.72 2.37
CA GLN A 303 -15.66 27.26 1.21
C GLN A 303 -17.16 27.30 1.43
N GLN A 304 -17.85 28.20 0.72
CA GLN A 304 -19.31 28.31 0.76
C GLN A 304 -20.01 27.41 -0.28
N THR A 305 -19.27 26.92 -1.26
CA THR A 305 -19.79 26.11 -2.37
C THR A 305 -19.88 24.62 -2.00
N PRO A 306 -20.83 23.86 -2.57
CA PRO A 306 -21.01 22.44 -2.24
C PRO A 306 -19.77 21.59 -2.52
N ALA A 307 -19.40 20.74 -1.56
CA ALA A 307 -18.25 19.84 -1.67
C ALA A 307 -18.59 18.50 -2.36
N ALA A 308 -19.78 17.94 -2.11
CA ALA A 308 -20.25 16.68 -2.70
C ALA A 308 -19.23 15.51 -2.62
N CYS A 309 -18.57 15.34 -1.47
CA CYS A 309 -17.51 14.32 -1.28
C CYS A 309 -18.03 12.89 -1.08
N GLY A 310 -19.32 12.71 -0.81
CA GLY A 310 -19.90 11.42 -0.41
C GLY A 310 -19.69 11.13 1.08
N ASP A 311 -19.98 9.88 1.46
CA ASP A 311 -19.80 9.40 2.83
C ASP A 311 -18.34 9.04 3.10
N PHE A 312 -17.88 9.29 4.33
CA PHE A 312 -16.54 8.97 4.77
C PHE A 312 -16.56 8.43 6.20
N GLU A 313 -15.87 7.30 6.41
CA GLU A 313 -15.60 6.76 7.74
C GLU A 313 -14.09 6.74 7.99
N ALA A 314 -13.64 7.39 9.07
CA ALA A 314 -12.26 7.34 9.53
C ALA A 314 -11.96 5.96 10.14
N ARG A 315 -11.73 4.96 9.29
CA ARG A 315 -11.45 3.59 9.67
C ARG A 315 -10.44 2.96 8.72
N THR A 316 -9.56 2.15 9.31
CA THR A 316 -8.62 1.30 8.57
C THR A 316 -9.05 -0.16 8.67
N VAL A 317 -8.96 -0.88 7.56
CA VAL A 317 -9.07 -2.34 7.49
C VAL A 317 -7.95 -2.86 6.59
N ALA A 318 -7.07 -3.69 7.13
CA ALA A 318 -5.88 -4.13 6.42
C ALA A 318 -5.63 -5.64 6.58
N LEU A 319 -5.10 -6.24 5.51
CA LEU A 319 -4.54 -7.57 5.48
C LEU A 319 -3.02 -7.47 5.63
N VAL A 320 -2.47 -8.13 6.65
CA VAL A 320 -1.04 -8.35 6.84
C VAL A 320 -0.66 -9.68 6.20
N ASN A 321 0.20 -9.65 5.19
CA ASN A 321 0.63 -10.82 4.45
C ASN A 321 1.94 -11.38 5.01
N ARG A 322 2.18 -12.67 4.75
CA ARG A 322 3.47 -13.33 4.99
C ARG A 322 3.89 -14.08 3.72
N GLY A 323 4.75 -13.45 2.93
CA GLY A 323 5.34 -14.06 1.73
C GLY A 323 4.41 -14.13 0.52
N VAL A 324 3.29 -13.39 0.54
CA VAL A 324 2.32 -13.33 -0.55
C VAL A 324 2.02 -11.85 -0.85
N PRO A 325 2.82 -11.21 -1.72
CA PRO A 325 2.78 -9.76 -1.85
C PRO A 325 1.67 -9.24 -2.78
N GLY A 326 1.14 -10.06 -3.69
CA GLY A 326 0.17 -9.59 -4.70
C GLY A 326 -1.18 -9.23 -4.10
N PHE A 327 -1.69 -8.04 -4.42
CA PHE A 327 -2.98 -7.55 -3.96
C PHE A 327 -3.67 -6.62 -4.95
N ALA A 328 -5.00 -6.57 -4.83
CA ALA A 328 -5.82 -5.54 -5.42
C ALA A 328 -6.94 -5.15 -4.44
N VAL A 329 -7.47 -3.95 -4.56
CA VAL A 329 -8.64 -3.52 -3.79
C VAL A 329 -9.71 -3.08 -4.78
N ALA A 330 -10.86 -3.73 -4.78
CA ALA A 330 -11.96 -3.37 -5.66
C ALA A 330 -12.66 -2.08 -5.17
N THR A 331 -13.37 -1.41 -6.07
CA THR A 331 -14.13 -0.17 -5.77
C THR A 331 -15.25 -0.38 -4.76
N ASP A 332 -15.72 -1.62 -4.55
CA ASP A 332 -16.68 -1.99 -3.50
C ASP A 332 -16.03 -2.22 -2.12
N GLY A 333 -14.72 -2.02 -2.02
CA GLY A 333 -13.93 -2.24 -0.81
C GLY A 333 -13.50 -3.70 -0.59
N THR A 334 -13.71 -4.60 -1.55
CA THR A 334 -13.20 -5.98 -1.43
C THR A 334 -11.67 -6.01 -1.53
N LEU A 335 -11.03 -6.57 -0.51
CA LEU A 335 -9.60 -6.86 -0.51
C LEU A 335 -9.34 -8.17 -1.28
N HIS A 336 -8.44 -8.12 -2.26
CA HIS A 336 -7.95 -9.28 -3.02
C HIS A 336 -6.49 -9.54 -2.67
N SER A 337 -6.15 -10.78 -2.32
CA SER A 337 -4.74 -11.22 -2.19
C SER A 337 -4.50 -12.43 -3.07
N SER A 338 -3.48 -12.33 -3.93
CA SER A 338 -3.09 -13.35 -4.90
C SER A 338 -2.27 -14.45 -4.21
N LEU A 339 -2.93 -15.49 -3.67
CA LEU A 339 -2.30 -16.54 -2.86
C LEU A 339 -1.30 -17.39 -3.65
N MET A 340 -1.71 -17.88 -4.80
CA MET A 340 -0.85 -18.65 -5.70
C MET A 340 -1.33 -18.58 -7.13
N ARG A 341 -0.40 -18.86 -8.04
CA ARG A 341 -0.63 -18.86 -9.47
C ARG A 341 0.09 -20.04 -10.13
N SER A 342 -0.62 -20.86 -10.88
CA SER A 342 -0.04 -21.91 -11.72
C SER A 342 -0.11 -21.50 -13.19
N CYS A 343 1.03 -21.48 -13.88
CA CYS A 343 1.13 -21.00 -15.26
C CYS A 343 1.94 -21.97 -16.12
N SER A 344 1.38 -22.37 -17.26
CA SER A 344 1.99 -23.30 -18.21
C SER A 344 2.75 -22.63 -19.36
N GLY A 345 2.56 -21.31 -19.57
CA GLY A 345 3.21 -20.59 -20.68
C GLY A 345 4.63 -20.11 -20.41
N TRP A 346 5.24 -19.52 -21.44
CA TRP A 346 6.63 -19.06 -21.41
C TRP A 346 6.84 -17.88 -20.45
N PRO A 347 7.95 -17.81 -19.68
CA PRO A 347 9.06 -18.78 -19.64
C PRO A 347 8.81 -20.03 -18.77
N SER A 348 7.81 -20.05 -17.89
CA SER A 348 7.54 -21.14 -16.94
C SER A 348 7.33 -22.52 -17.59
N GLY A 349 6.76 -22.54 -18.79
CA GLY A 349 6.51 -23.72 -19.60
C GLY A 349 7.72 -24.27 -20.35
N THR A 350 8.79 -23.48 -20.48
CA THR A 350 9.88 -23.73 -21.41
C THR A 350 11.17 -24.07 -20.67
N TRP A 351 11.81 -25.15 -21.08
CA TRP A 351 13.08 -25.60 -20.51
C TRP A 351 14.25 -25.17 -21.39
N ILE A 352 15.08 -24.24 -20.92
CA ILE A 352 16.14 -23.64 -21.72
C ILE A 352 17.52 -24.30 -21.55
N ASP A 353 17.76 -25.10 -20.50
CA ASP A 353 19.10 -25.66 -20.20
C ASP A 353 19.07 -27.15 -19.80
N PRO A 354 19.44 -28.11 -20.67
CA PRO A 354 19.34 -29.54 -20.39
C PRO A 354 20.21 -30.02 -19.19
N PRO A 355 19.82 -31.09 -18.47
CA PRO A 355 18.65 -31.95 -18.72
C PRO A 355 17.36 -31.36 -18.17
N ARG A 356 16.23 -31.67 -18.83
CA ARG A 356 14.89 -31.31 -18.33
C ARG A 356 14.66 -31.91 -16.94
N ARG A 357 14.29 -31.07 -15.96
CA ARG A 357 13.87 -31.50 -14.62
C ARG A 357 12.40 -31.18 -14.41
N THR A 358 11.68 -32.12 -13.85
CA THR A 358 10.25 -31.99 -13.51
C THR A 358 10.05 -32.31 -12.03
N ALA A 359 8.89 -31.96 -11.50
CA ALA A 359 8.40 -32.53 -10.25
C ALA A 359 8.17 -34.06 -10.40
N PRO A 360 7.99 -34.81 -9.30
CA PRO A 360 7.81 -36.26 -9.33
C PRO A 360 6.62 -36.75 -10.18
N ASP A 361 5.59 -35.93 -10.37
CA ASP A 361 4.41 -36.22 -11.20
C ASP A 361 4.60 -35.85 -12.69
N GLY A 362 5.79 -35.36 -13.07
CA GLY A 362 6.10 -34.93 -14.43
C GLY A 362 5.73 -33.47 -14.74
N SER A 363 5.12 -32.75 -13.80
CA SER A 363 4.76 -31.34 -13.98
C SER A 363 5.98 -30.41 -13.94
N ASN A 364 5.83 -29.22 -14.53
CA ASN A 364 6.80 -28.14 -14.34
C ASN A 364 6.62 -27.53 -12.94
N PHE A 365 7.71 -27.06 -12.33
CA PHE A 365 7.71 -26.54 -10.95
C PHE A 365 6.69 -25.41 -10.74
N GLN A 366 6.52 -24.53 -11.73
CA GLN A 366 5.62 -23.39 -11.70
C GLN A 366 4.13 -23.75 -11.73
N LEU A 367 3.77 -25.02 -12.00
CA LEU A 367 2.39 -25.47 -11.84
C LEU A 367 2.01 -25.70 -10.37
N GLN A 368 3.01 -25.78 -9.49
CA GLN A 368 2.79 -25.79 -8.05
C GLN A 368 1.96 -26.98 -7.54
N HIS A 369 2.19 -28.17 -8.11
CA HIS A 369 1.46 -29.41 -7.82
C HIS A 369 1.81 -30.02 -6.45
N TRP A 370 1.43 -29.36 -5.37
CA TRP A 370 1.60 -29.82 -3.98
C TRP A 370 0.68 -29.04 -3.04
N SER A 371 0.70 -29.38 -1.75
CA SER A 371 -0.09 -28.67 -0.74
C SER A 371 0.56 -27.34 -0.34
N HIS A 372 -0.22 -26.27 -0.28
CA HIS A 372 0.24 -24.93 0.08
C HIS A 372 -0.36 -24.50 1.41
N THR A 373 0.35 -23.65 2.17
CA THR A 373 -0.20 -23.02 3.36
C THR A 373 0.19 -21.55 3.38
N PHE A 374 -0.81 -20.70 3.54
CA PHE A 374 -0.68 -19.24 3.55
C PHE A 374 -1.12 -18.71 4.91
N ASP A 375 -0.23 -17.99 5.58
CA ASP A 375 -0.51 -17.30 6.84
C ASP A 375 -0.69 -15.81 6.58
N PHE A 376 -1.71 -15.21 7.17
CA PHE A 376 -1.98 -13.77 7.10
C PHE A 376 -2.80 -13.34 8.31
N ALA A 377 -3.00 -12.04 8.49
CA ALA A 377 -3.88 -11.53 9.54
C ALA A 377 -4.71 -10.35 9.05
N PHE A 378 -5.86 -10.13 9.67
CA PHE A 378 -6.63 -8.90 9.50
C PHE A 378 -6.53 -8.00 10.73
N VAL A 379 -6.32 -6.72 10.48
CA VAL A 379 -6.32 -5.66 11.49
C VAL A 379 -7.36 -4.63 11.11
N THR A 380 -8.11 -4.13 12.08
CA THR A 380 -9.02 -3.00 11.90
C THR A 380 -8.92 -2.06 13.09
N GLY A 381 -9.12 -0.77 12.84
CA GLY A 381 -9.15 0.24 13.89
C GLY A 381 -9.65 1.59 13.37
N PRO A 382 -9.97 2.52 14.28
CA PRO A 382 -10.34 3.88 13.91
C PRO A 382 -9.14 4.63 13.31
N GLY A 383 -9.43 5.66 12.54
CA GLY A 383 -8.41 6.53 11.94
C GLY A 383 -7.72 5.92 10.73
N ASP A 384 -6.57 6.50 10.39
CA ASP A 384 -5.75 6.08 9.26
C ASP A 384 -4.78 4.94 9.62
N TRP A 385 -3.90 4.58 8.68
CA TRP A 385 -2.93 3.51 8.85
C TRP A 385 -1.85 3.83 9.90
N ARG A 386 -1.64 5.12 10.21
CA ARG A 386 -0.75 5.60 11.28
C ARG A 386 -1.44 5.45 12.63
N ASP A 387 -2.70 5.87 12.74
CA ASP A 387 -3.50 5.75 13.97
C ASP A 387 -3.61 4.28 14.44
N THR A 388 -3.64 3.35 13.47
CA THR A 388 -3.69 1.91 13.71
C THR A 388 -2.31 1.24 13.84
N ALA A 389 -1.23 2.00 13.69
CA ALA A 389 0.16 1.53 13.73
C ALA A 389 0.44 0.34 12.80
N MET A 390 -0.11 0.38 11.58
CA MET A 390 -0.05 -0.75 10.64
C MET A 390 1.38 -1.23 10.33
N PRO A 391 2.39 -0.37 10.09
CA PRO A 391 3.76 -0.82 9.87
C PRO A 391 4.31 -1.65 11.05
N THR A 392 4.06 -1.21 12.28
CA THR A 392 4.49 -1.95 13.48
C THR A 392 3.77 -3.29 13.61
N ARG A 393 2.45 -3.31 13.45
CA ARG A 393 1.65 -4.55 13.53
C ARG A 393 2.02 -5.55 12.43
N SER A 394 2.32 -5.05 11.23
CA SER A 394 2.82 -5.83 10.10
C SER A 394 4.17 -6.48 10.42
N ALA A 395 5.11 -5.69 10.96
CA ALA A 395 6.41 -6.18 11.40
C ALA A 395 6.30 -7.21 12.51
N GLU A 396 5.52 -6.95 13.57
CA GLU A 396 5.31 -7.89 14.69
C GLU A 396 4.72 -9.23 14.24
N PHE A 397 3.78 -9.21 13.28
CA PHE A 397 3.25 -10.44 12.71
C PHE A 397 4.32 -11.22 11.95
N ASN A 398 5.20 -10.54 11.23
CA ASN A 398 6.24 -11.17 10.41
C ASN A 398 7.51 -11.56 11.19
N HIS A 399 7.64 -11.15 12.46
CA HIS A 399 8.75 -11.50 13.35
C HIS A 399 8.26 -12.28 14.58
N PRO A 400 8.03 -13.60 14.46
CA PRO A 400 7.55 -14.40 15.56
C PRO A 400 8.58 -14.52 16.69
N LEU A 401 8.10 -14.67 17.93
CA LEU A 401 8.96 -14.93 19.09
C LEU A 401 9.77 -16.21 18.89
N LEU A 402 11.08 -16.09 19.07
CA LEU A 402 11.99 -17.23 19.09
C LEU A 402 12.11 -17.75 20.51
N TRP A 403 11.90 -19.04 20.69
CA TRP A 403 12.10 -19.72 21.97
C TRP A 403 13.31 -20.65 21.83
N VAL A 404 14.19 -20.58 22.81
CA VAL A 404 15.37 -21.45 22.91
C VAL A 404 15.42 -22.07 24.29
N ARG A 405 15.84 -23.34 24.37
CA ARG A 405 16.03 -24.00 25.66
C ARG A 405 17.36 -23.54 26.26
N ALA A 406 17.31 -22.80 27.37
CA ALA A 406 18.51 -22.45 28.12
C ALA A 406 19.13 -23.71 28.77
N GLY A 407 20.47 -23.77 28.78
CA GLY A 407 21.23 -24.77 29.55
C GLY A 407 21.25 -24.43 31.04
N ALA A 408 21.56 -25.41 31.89
CA ALA A 408 21.79 -25.16 33.31
C ALA A 408 23.12 -24.40 33.50
N GLY A 409 23.08 -23.20 34.05
CA GLY A 409 24.27 -22.39 34.34
C GLY A 409 23.95 -21.06 35.02
N THR A 410 24.95 -20.46 35.67
CA THR A 410 24.89 -19.09 36.20
C THR A 410 25.30 -18.11 35.10
N GLY A 411 24.35 -17.70 34.27
CA GLY A 411 24.59 -16.67 33.24
C GLY A 411 24.87 -15.31 33.88
N ALA A 412 25.70 -14.50 33.21
CA ALA A 412 25.97 -13.11 33.61
C ALA A 412 24.86 -12.13 33.20
N LEU A 413 23.94 -12.57 32.33
CA LEU A 413 22.79 -11.78 31.89
C LEU A 413 21.61 -11.96 32.86
N PRO A 414 20.77 -10.91 33.04
CA PRO A 414 19.55 -11.03 33.84
C PRO A 414 18.56 -12.02 33.21
N ALA A 415 17.62 -12.51 34.02
CA ALA A 415 16.59 -13.47 33.59
C ALA A 415 15.60 -12.86 32.58
N ASP A 416 15.43 -11.54 32.64
CA ASP A 416 14.59 -10.74 31.76
C ASP A 416 15.25 -9.37 31.52
N GLY A 417 14.97 -8.77 30.36
CA GLY A 417 15.50 -7.46 30.01
C GLY A 417 15.44 -7.17 28.51
N SER A 418 15.90 -5.98 28.15
CA SER A 418 16.02 -5.53 26.76
C SER A 418 17.49 -5.39 26.38
N LEU A 419 17.86 -5.80 25.17
CA LEU A 419 19.20 -5.55 24.64
C LEU A 419 19.37 -4.09 24.20
N LEU A 420 18.32 -3.51 23.61
CA LEU A 420 18.29 -2.16 23.08
C LEU A 420 16.90 -1.56 23.31
N THR A 421 16.85 -0.27 23.63
CA THR A 421 15.62 0.51 23.79
C THR A 421 15.67 1.75 22.91
N LEU A 422 14.57 1.99 22.17
CA LEU A 422 14.33 3.17 21.34
C LEU A 422 13.31 4.08 22.04
N SER A 423 13.60 5.37 22.17
CA SER A 423 12.66 6.34 22.77
C SER A 423 11.39 6.58 21.95
N SER A 424 11.43 6.24 20.65
CA SER A 424 10.38 6.52 19.66
C SER A 424 9.81 5.23 19.09
N ALA A 425 9.65 4.22 19.97
CA ALA A 425 9.04 2.94 19.61
C ALA A 425 7.62 3.15 19.07
N GLY A 426 7.26 2.42 18.01
CA GLY A 426 5.96 2.52 17.33
C GLY A 426 5.94 3.46 16.13
N THR A 427 6.87 4.41 16.02
CA THR A 427 7.05 5.24 14.80
C THR A 427 8.38 4.97 14.11
N VAL A 428 9.36 4.40 14.83
CA VAL A 428 10.65 4.00 14.29
C VAL A 428 10.84 2.50 14.46
N ALA A 429 11.13 1.82 13.35
CA ALA A 429 11.43 0.39 13.29
C ALA A 429 12.95 0.15 13.29
N LEU A 430 13.37 -0.90 14.02
CA LEU A 430 14.70 -1.48 13.90
C LEU A 430 14.74 -2.43 12.72
N ALA A 431 15.33 -2.01 11.60
CA ALA A 431 15.41 -2.82 10.39
C ALA A 431 16.63 -3.77 10.41
N ALA A 432 17.73 -3.37 11.05
CA ALA A 432 18.90 -4.21 11.22
C ALA A 432 19.71 -3.81 12.45
N MET A 433 20.29 -4.80 13.13
CA MET A 433 21.32 -4.63 14.15
C MET A 433 22.35 -5.74 13.97
N LYS A 434 23.60 -5.37 13.68
CA LYS A 434 24.66 -6.34 13.46
C LYS A 434 26.04 -5.75 13.79
N PRO A 435 27.05 -6.60 14.07
CA PRO A 435 28.43 -6.14 14.10
C PRO A 435 28.79 -5.43 12.78
N SER A 436 29.45 -4.29 12.86
CA SER A 436 29.91 -3.54 11.68
C SER A 436 30.92 -4.36 10.88
N GLY A 437 30.86 -4.26 9.55
CA GLY A 437 31.66 -5.05 8.61
C GLY A 437 31.22 -6.50 8.44
N ASN A 438 30.11 -6.95 9.05
CA ASN A 438 29.64 -8.34 8.93
C ASN A 438 29.64 -8.84 7.46
N PRO A 439 30.46 -9.85 7.13
CA PRO A 439 30.73 -10.24 5.75
C PRO A 439 29.72 -11.26 5.19
N THR A 440 28.63 -11.54 5.89
CA THR A 440 27.60 -12.51 5.46
C THR A 440 27.04 -12.15 4.08
N ALA A 441 26.86 -10.85 3.79
CA ALA A 441 26.36 -10.38 2.51
C ALA A 441 27.29 -10.69 1.31
N ILE A 442 28.58 -10.93 1.57
CA ILE A 442 29.57 -11.35 0.56
C ILE A 442 29.93 -12.84 0.68
N GLY A 443 29.10 -13.63 1.38
CA GLY A 443 29.27 -15.08 1.52
C GLY A 443 30.47 -15.49 2.36
N SER A 444 30.98 -14.61 3.22
CA SER A 444 32.11 -14.90 4.10
C SER A 444 31.66 -15.02 5.56
N ALA A 445 32.36 -15.89 6.30
CA ALA A 445 32.14 -16.16 7.73
C ALA A 445 33.31 -15.66 8.59
N VAL A 446 34.13 -14.74 8.06
CA VAL A 446 35.24 -14.13 8.81
C VAL A 446 34.66 -13.41 10.05
N PRO A 447 35.20 -13.67 11.26
CA PRO A 447 34.78 -12.96 12.46
C PRO A 447 35.04 -11.45 12.34
N VAL A 448 34.12 -10.66 12.86
CA VAL A 448 34.24 -9.20 12.97
C VAL A 448 34.17 -8.80 14.44
N ASP A 449 34.69 -7.62 14.75
CA ASP A 449 34.66 -7.08 16.11
C ASP A 449 33.20 -6.79 16.54
N PRO A 450 32.70 -7.43 17.61
CA PRO A 450 31.35 -7.20 18.09
C PRO A 450 31.18 -5.88 18.87
N GLN A 451 32.25 -5.13 19.14
CA GLN A 451 32.17 -3.85 19.87
C GLN A 451 31.65 -2.70 19.00
N THR A 452 31.82 -2.79 17.69
CA THR A 452 31.25 -1.81 16.75
C THR A 452 29.99 -2.40 16.13
N VAL A 453 28.86 -1.72 16.28
CA VAL A 453 27.55 -2.21 15.85
C VAL A 453 26.93 -1.23 14.86
N THR A 454 26.52 -1.74 13.71
CA THR A 454 25.69 -1.00 12.76
C THR A 454 24.23 -1.22 13.12
N VAL A 455 23.49 -0.13 13.27
CA VAL A 455 22.05 -0.12 13.51
C VAL A 455 21.37 0.62 12.36
N ARG A 456 20.41 -0.03 11.68
CA ARG A 456 19.55 0.61 10.68
C ARG A 456 18.18 0.85 11.30
N LEU A 457 17.82 2.12 11.42
CA LEU A 457 16.52 2.56 11.92
C LEU A 457 15.74 3.18 10.76
N VAL A 458 14.43 2.95 10.76
CA VAL A 458 13.54 3.49 9.72
C VAL A 458 12.32 4.10 10.36
N GLU A 459 12.02 5.35 10.02
CA GLU A 459 10.77 6.00 10.41
C GLU A 459 9.67 5.54 9.46
N THR A 460 8.52 5.14 10.01
CA THR A 460 7.49 4.40 9.26
C THR A 460 6.16 5.16 9.13
N THR A 461 6.07 6.41 9.60
CA THR A 461 4.83 7.20 9.58
C THR A 461 4.89 8.42 8.66
N GLY A 462 6.07 8.75 8.13
CA GLY A 462 6.33 9.92 7.30
C GLY A 462 6.75 11.16 8.11
N ALA A 463 6.93 11.04 9.43
CA ALA A 463 7.18 12.17 10.32
C ALA A 463 8.67 12.36 10.64
N ALA A 464 9.13 13.61 10.70
CA ALA A 464 10.46 13.90 11.21
C ALA A 464 10.54 13.53 12.70
N THR A 465 11.48 12.64 13.06
CA THR A 465 11.53 12.02 14.38
C THR A 465 12.94 12.12 14.96
N ARG A 466 13.04 12.62 16.20
CA ARG A 466 14.27 12.49 17.00
C ARG A 466 14.25 11.14 17.71
N ILE A 467 15.38 10.47 17.74
CA ILE A 467 15.54 9.16 18.38
C ILE A 467 16.51 9.23 19.56
N GLY A 468 16.29 8.35 20.52
CA GLY A 468 17.21 8.05 21.61
C GLY A 468 17.45 6.55 21.66
N LEU A 469 18.71 6.16 21.76
CA LEU A 469 19.18 4.80 21.89
C LEU A 469 19.72 4.59 23.30
N SER A 470 19.33 3.50 23.95
CA SER A 470 19.91 3.10 25.23
C SER A 470 19.95 1.58 25.33
N SER A 471 20.88 1.06 26.14
CA SER A 471 20.94 -0.35 26.51
C SER A 471 21.16 -0.45 28.01
N PRO A 472 20.41 -1.30 28.73
CA PRO A 472 20.68 -1.57 30.15
C PRO A 472 21.87 -2.52 30.35
N LEU A 473 22.38 -3.14 29.28
CA LEU A 473 23.46 -4.13 29.32
C LEU A 473 24.81 -3.54 28.93
N LEU A 474 24.83 -2.53 28.07
CA LEU A 474 26.04 -1.96 27.47
C LEU A 474 25.96 -0.44 27.42
N GLU A 475 27.10 0.23 27.59
CA GLU A 475 27.21 1.66 27.30
C GLU A 475 27.21 1.88 25.77
N ILE A 476 26.44 2.86 25.31
CA ILE A 476 26.41 3.28 23.91
C ILE A 476 27.13 4.63 23.82
N SER A 477 28.26 4.67 23.12
CA SER A 477 29.05 5.89 22.86
C SER A 477 29.30 6.06 21.36
N ASP A 478 29.82 7.23 20.98
CA ASP A 478 30.40 7.49 19.65
C ASP A 478 29.48 7.22 18.44
N LEU A 479 28.19 7.54 18.59
CA LEU A 479 27.20 7.42 17.51
C LEU A 479 27.60 8.26 16.30
N GLN A 480 27.61 7.65 15.13
CA GLN A 480 27.92 8.28 13.85
C GLN A 480 26.86 7.90 12.82
N ALA A 481 26.46 8.87 11.99
CA ALA A 481 25.64 8.58 10.83
C ALA A 481 26.48 7.82 9.80
N ALA A 482 25.87 6.90 9.06
CA ALA A 482 26.57 6.13 8.03
C ALA A 482 25.63 5.84 6.85
N ASP A 483 26.21 5.62 5.66
CA ASP A 483 25.45 5.13 4.51
C ASP A 483 25.14 3.62 4.61
N LEU A 484 24.45 3.08 3.59
CA LEU A 484 24.10 1.64 3.55
C LEU A 484 25.32 0.72 3.39
N LEU A 485 26.50 1.28 3.07
CA LEU A 485 27.78 0.58 3.00
C LEU A 485 28.61 0.76 4.29
N GLU A 486 27.99 1.30 5.35
CA GLU A 486 28.59 1.55 6.65
C GLU A 486 29.73 2.59 6.62
N GLN A 487 29.76 3.47 5.61
CA GLN A 487 30.71 4.57 5.53
C GLN A 487 30.20 5.78 6.33
N PRO A 488 30.98 6.31 7.29
CA PRO A 488 30.55 7.42 8.13
C PRO A 488 30.22 8.70 7.34
N ARG A 489 29.23 9.45 7.81
CA ARG A 489 28.84 10.77 7.32
C ARG A 489 29.04 11.80 8.42
N VAL A 490 29.88 12.80 8.15
CA VAL A 490 30.38 13.74 9.17
C VAL A 490 29.39 14.87 9.49
N ASP A 491 28.49 15.20 8.56
CA ASP A 491 27.59 16.36 8.66
C ASP A 491 26.12 15.97 8.97
N GLU A 492 25.85 14.72 9.31
CA GLU A 492 24.49 14.22 9.59
C GLU A 492 24.29 13.92 11.08
N ASP A 493 23.15 14.34 11.65
CA ASP A 493 22.77 13.98 13.03
C ASP A 493 22.29 12.52 13.06
N PRO A 494 23.03 11.56 13.65
CA PRO A 494 22.63 10.16 13.71
C PRO A 494 21.36 9.91 14.52
N LEU A 495 20.90 10.91 15.28
CA LEU A 495 19.72 10.84 16.12
C LEU A 495 18.49 11.53 15.50
N ARG A 496 18.54 11.90 14.22
CA ARG A 496 17.42 12.53 13.52
C ARG A 496 17.04 11.77 12.27
N LEU A 497 15.79 11.33 12.21
CA LEU A 497 15.16 10.79 11.01
C LEU A 497 14.19 11.83 10.44
N HIS A 498 14.08 11.89 9.11
CA HIS A 498 13.30 12.92 8.43
C HIS A 498 11.88 12.48 8.02
N GLY A 499 11.48 11.24 8.33
CA GLY A 499 10.33 10.59 7.69
C GLY A 499 10.72 10.01 6.34
N TYR A 500 9.74 9.53 5.56
CA TYR A 500 9.99 9.06 4.19
C TYR A 500 10.79 10.07 3.36
#